data_AF-A0A3P1UI94-F1
#
_entry.id   AF-A0A3P1UI94-F1
#
_cell.length_a   1.000
_cell.length_b   1.000
_cell.length_c   1.000
_cell.angle_alpha   90.00
_cell.angle_beta   90.00
_cell.angle_gamma   90.00
#
_symmetry.space_group_name_H-M   'P 1'
#
loop_
_entity.id
_entity.type
_entity.pdbx_description
1 polymer ?
#
loop_
_entity_poly.entity_id
_entity_poly.type
_entity_poly.pdbx_seq_one_letter_code
_entity_poly.pdbx_strand_id
1 'polypeptide(L)'
;MGGLFEWHSDKGWSDVPGSKEISGPNGVIATADGSKLYVAAWSGKQIVEIDRTTGKLAATDVDFFPDNLNWAANKATILATGIGGSSIEVALDCFSSSKVNCPKTGIRVDRFDPATKTRRTLVSVDGYGIFGAATGTIEVGKELWINSFRSDRIAILALP
;
A
#
# COMPACT_ATOMS: atom_id res chain seq x y z
N MET A 1 -12.24 -10.39 2.67
CA MET A 1 -12.48 -10.53 4.12
C MET A 1 -11.18 -10.23 4.83
N GLY A 2 -11.23 -9.45 5.91
CA GLY A 2 -10.07 -9.04 6.70
C GLY A 2 -10.53 -8.01 7.74
N GLY A 3 -9.61 -7.57 8.58
CA GLY A 3 -9.87 -6.55 9.59
C GLY A 3 -8.56 -6.00 10.11
N LEU A 4 -8.62 -4.83 10.73
CA LEU A 4 -7.47 -4.24 11.41
C LEU A 4 -7.60 -4.51 12.91
N PHE A 5 -6.51 -4.95 13.51
CA PHE A 5 -6.41 -5.17 14.95
C PHE A 5 -5.39 -4.23 15.55
N GLU A 6 -5.66 -3.78 16.76
CA GLU A 6 -4.73 -3.01 17.58
C GLU A 6 -4.38 -3.81 18.84
N TRP A 7 -3.13 -3.71 19.29
CA TRP A 7 -2.68 -4.34 20.52
C TRP A 7 -2.28 -3.27 21.53
N HIS A 8 -2.73 -3.47 22.76
CA HIS A 8 -2.33 -2.68 23.92
C HIS A 8 -1.76 -3.60 25.01
N SER A 9 -0.67 -3.17 25.67
CA SER A 9 0.01 -4.00 26.67
C SER A 9 -0.86 -4.39 27.87
N ASP A 10 -1.84 -3.55 28.20
CA ASP A 10 -2.78 -3.74 29.31
C ASP A 10 -4.07 -4.45 28.91
N LYS A 11 -4.43 -4.49 27.61
CA LYS A 11 -5.73 -4.99 27.12
C LYS A 11 -5.62 -6.15 26.13
N GLY A 12 -4.45 -6.39 25.54
CA GLY A 12 -4.26 -7.34 24.45
C GLY A 12 -4.78 -6.81 23.11
N TRP A 13 -5.17 -7.74 22.23
CA TRP A 13 -5.67 -7.43 20.89
C TRP A 13 -7.15 -7.05 20.90
N SER A 14 -7.51 -6.03 20.12
CA SER A 14 -8.90 -5.65 19.83
C SER A 14 -9.07 -5.29 18.36
N ASP A 15 -10.28 -5.50 17.83
CA ASP A 15 -10.66 -5.01 16.50
C ASP A 15 -10.68 -3.47 16.48
N VAL A 16 -10.16 -2.88 15.42
CA VAL A 16 -10.40 -1.46 15.12
C VAL A 16 -11.81 -1.30 14.56
N PRO A 17 -12.65 -0.40 15.11
CA PRO A 17 -14.01 -0.17 14.61
C PRO A 17 -14.08 0.13 13.11
N GLY A 18 -15.11 -0.36 12.43
CA GLY A 18 -15.32 -0.20 10.98
C GLY A 18 -14.40 -1.02 10.07
N SER A 19 -13.24 -1.49 10.57
CA SER A 19 -12.21 -2.11 9.72
C SER A 19 -12.63 -3.41 9.01
N LYS A 20 -13.65 -4.12 9.53
CA LYS A 20 -14.18 -5.36 8.92
C LYS A 20 -14.91 -5.12 7.60
N GLU A 21 -15.28 -3.88 7.30
CA GLU A 21 -15.90 -3.50 6.04
C GLU A 21 -14.87 -3.33 4.90
N ILE A 22 -13.57 -3.29 5.23
CA ILE A 22 -12.50 -3.06 4.27
C ILE A 22 -12.22 -4.35 3.48
N SER A 23 -12.22 -4.25 2.15
CA SER A 23 -11.96 -5.36 1.26
C SER A 23 -10.46 -5.58 1.05
N GLY A 24 -9.94 -6.64 1.68
CA GLY A 24 -8.53 -7.05 1.55
C GLY A 24 -7.56 -6.04 2.16
N PRO A 25 -7.72 -5.65 3.44
CA PRO A 25 -6.77 -4.78 4.10
C PRO A 25 -5.41 -5.47 4.15
N ASN A 26 -4.37 -4.79 3.66
CA ASN A 26 -3.03 -5.37 3.54
C ASN A 26 -2.02 -4.55 4.37
N GLY A 27 -1.61 -3.37 3.87
CA GLY A 27 -0.77 -2.44 4.62
C GLY A 27 -1.54 -1.41 5.43
N VAL A 28 -0.96 -0.98 6.56
CA VAL A 28 -1.54 0.03 7.45
C VAL A 28 -0.48 1.01 7.96
N ILE A 29 -0.83 2.29 8.08
CA ILE A 29 -0.07 3.31 8.81
C ILE A 29 -1.00 4.16 9.67
N ALA A 30 -0.45 4.81 10.70
CA ALA A 30 -1.18 5.74 11.56
C ALA A 30 -0.65 7.17 11.42
N THR A 31 -1.49 8.16 11.73
CA THR A 31 -1.02 9.51 12.05
C THR A 31 -0.17 9.52 13.31
N ALA A 32 0.66 10.55 13.51
CA ALA A 32 1.58 10.62 14.65
C ALA A 32 0.85 10.62 16.01
N ASP A 33 -0.36 11.18 16.07
CA ASP A 33 -1.25 11.16 17.24
C ASP A 33 -2.09 9.87 17.34
N GLY A 34 -2.01 8.99 16.33
CA GLY A 34 -2.79 7.75 16.24
C GLY A 34 -4.30 7.96 16.06
N SER A 35 -4.79 9.18 15.80
CA SER A 35 -6.22 9.46 15.68
C SER A 35 -6.82 8.91 14.39
N LYS A 36 -6.01 8.82 13.33
CA LYS A 36 -6.40 8.27 12.03
C LYS A 36 -5.48 7.15 11.60
N LEU A 37 -6.07 6.16 10.95
CA LEU A 37 -5.37 5.03 10.34
C LEU A 37 -5.61 5.06 8.83
N TYR A 38 -4.60 4.74 8.04
CA TYR A 38 -4.72 4.58 6.60
C TYR A 38 -4.43 3.14 6.25
N VAL A 39 -5.30 2.53 5.45
CA VAL A 39 -5.21 1.13 5.04
C VAL A 39 -5.17 1.03 3.53
N ALA A 40 -4.22 0.27 3.01
CA ALA A 40 -4.23 -0.20 1.63
C ALA A 40 -5.20 -1.38 1.52
N ALA A 41 -6.35 -1.13 0.88
CA ALA A 41 -7.36 -2.14 0.62
C ALA A 41 -7.08 -2.77 -0.75
N TRP A 42 -6.33 -3.87 -0.74
CA TRP A 42 -5.76 -4.50 -1.93
C TRP A 42 -6.84 -4.96 -2.91
N SER A 43 -7.81 -5.76 -2.46
CA SER A 43 -8.90 -6.24 -3.33
C SER A 43 -9.95 -5.16 -3.59
N GLY A 44 -10.09 -4.18 -2.69
CA GLY A 44 -10.94 -3.02 -2.89
C GLY A 44 -10.37 -1.99 -3.87
N LYS A 45 -9.08 -2.08 -4.21
CA LYS A 45 -8.34 -1.05 -4.96
C LYS A 45 -8.54 0.35 -4.37
N GLN A 46 -8.35 0.46 -3.06
CA GLN A 46 -8.63 1.70 -2.32
C GLN A 46 -7.53 2.01 -1.31
N ILE A 47 -7.35 3.29 -1.02
CA ILE A 47 -6.73 3.78 0.21
C ILE A 47 -7.88 4.21 1.12
N VAL A 48 -7.98 3.60 2.30
CA VAL A 48 -9.08 3.84 3.25
C VAL A 48 -8.54 4.55 4.48
N GLU A 49 -9.03 5.76 4.74
CA GLU A 49 -8.85 6.43 6.03
C GLU A 49 -9.90 5.90 7.03
N ILE A 50 -9.47 5.60 8.24
CA ILE A 50 -10.30 5.21 9.37
C ILE A 50 -10.10 6.27 10.46
N ASP A 51 -11.19 6.90 10.90
CA ASP A 51 -11.20 7.58 12.20
C ASP A 51 -11.17 6.51 13.29
N ARG A 52 -10.07 6.42 14.03
CA ARG A 52 -9.81 5.30 14.95
C ARG A 52 -10.84 5.20 16.08
N THR A 53 -11.41 6.32 16.51
CA THR A 53 -12.35 6.36 17.64
C THR A 53 -13.75 5.98 17.21
N THR A 54 -14.22 6.53 16.09
CA THR A 54 -15.59 6.35 15.61
C THR A 54 -15.75 5.15 14.66
N GLY A 55 -14.64 4.68 14.08
CA GLY A 55 -14.65 3.68 13.00
C GLY A 55 -15.13 4.22 11.66
N LYS A 56 -15.33 5.54 11.53
CA LYS A 56 -15.81 6.14 10.29
C LYS A 56 -14.77 5.95 9.19
N LEU A 57 -15.24 5.44 8.05
CA LEU A 57 -14.40 5.19 6.88
C LEU A 57 -14.50 6.34 5.86
N ALA A 58 -13.39 6.65 5.22
CA ALA A 58 -13.34 7.46 4.01
C ALA A 58 -12.38 6.81 2.99
N ALA A 59 -12.95 6.25 1.93
CA ALA A 59 -12.21 5.57 0.88
C ALA A 59 -11.83 6.52 -0.27
N THR A 60 -10.65 6.31 -0.85
CA THR A 60 -10.20 6.90 -2.11
C THR A 60 -9.83 5.79 -3.06
N ASP A 61 -10.49 5.74 -4.22
CA ASP A 61 -10.22 4.71 -5.22
C ASP A 61 -8.85 4.91 -5.89
N VAL A 62 -8.22 3.80 -6.22
CA VAL A 62 -7.03 3.72 -7.06
C VAL A 62 -7.24 2.70 -8.18
N ASP A 63 -6.43 2.77 -9.24
CA ASP A 63 -6.54 1.94 -10.44
C ASP A 63 -5.62 0.70 -10.41
N PHE A 64 -4.94 0.46 -9.29
CA PHE A 64 -3.99 -0.63 -9.07
C PHE A 64 -4.33 -1.43 -7.81
N PHE A 65 -3.55 -2.46 -7.48
CA PHE A 65 -3.73 -3.22 -6.23
C PHE A 65 -2.75 -2.69 -5.17
N PRO A 66 -3.17 -1.76 -4.28
CA PRO A 66 -2.29 -1.22 -3.26
C PRO A 66 -1.97 -2.27 -2.21
N ASP A 67 -0.69 -2.39 -1.86
CA ASP A 67 -0.18 -3.39 -0.93
C ASP A 67 0.22 -2.72 0.40
N ASN A 68 1.33 -1.97 0.43
CA ASN A 68 1.77 -1.22 1.60
C ASN A 68 1.73 0.30 1.42
N LEU A 69 1.57 0.98 2.56
CA LEU A 69 1.59 2.44 2.68
C LEU A 69 2.81 2.86 3.50
N ASN A 70 3.44 3.98 3.14
CA ASN A 70 4.49 4.61 3.93
C ASN A 70 4.29 6.12 3.95
N TRP A 71 4.60 6.77 5.07
CA TRP A 71 4.73 8.23 5.06
C TRP A 71 5.92 8.62 4.17
N ALA A 72 5.70 9.56 3.24
CA ALA A 72 6.78 10.19 2.51
C ALA A 72 7.75 10.93 3.46
N ALA A 73 8.92 11.34 2.96
CA ALA A 73 9.93 12.02 3.77
C ALA A 73 9.40 13.33 4.37
N ASN A 74 8.46 13.99 3.70
CA ASN A 74 7.78 15.20 4.18
C ASN A 74 6.81 14.97 5.35
N LYS A 75 6.49 13.72 5.71
CA LYS A 75 5.54 13.33 6.78
C LYS A 75 4.13 13.90 6.64
N ALA A 76 3.78 14.43 5.47
CA ALA A 76 2.47 15.01 5.17
C ALA A 76 1.71 14.21 4.11
N THR A 77 2.43 13.55 3.21
CA THR A 77 1.85 12.71 2.14
C THR A 77 2.21 11.24 2.34
N ILE A 78 1.43 10.35 1.75
CA ILE A 78 1.56 8.91 1.86
C ILE A 78 2.01 8.36 0.50
N LEU A 79 3.00 7.48 0.50
CA LEU A 79 3.36 6.64 -0.64
C LEU A 79 2.53 5.36 -0.57
N ALA A 80 1.66 5.17 -1.55
CA ALA A 80 0.92 3.93 -1.76
C ALA A 80 1.58 3.14 -2.88
N THR A 81 2.03 1.93 -2.58
CA THR A 81 2.76 1.09 -3.53
C THR A 81 2.03 -0.22 -3.75
N GLY A 82 2.15 -0.77 -4.95
CA GLY A 82 1.55 -2.06 -5.24
C GLY A 82 1.79 -2.54 -6.67
N ILE A 83 1.04 -3.58 -7.01
CA ILE A 83 0.98 -4.17 -8.34
C ILE A 83 0.13 -3.26 -9.24
N GLY A 84 0.72 -2.78 -10.35
CA GLY A 84 0.06 -1.90 -11.32
C GLY A 84 0.26 -2.38 -12.76
N GLY A 85 -0.65 -2.01 -13.66
CA GLY A 85 -0.55 -2.37 -15.08
C GLY A 85 -0.80 -3.86 -15.39
N SER A 86 -1.24 -4.63 -14.40
CA SER A 86 -1.50 -6.07 -14.55
C SER A 86 -2.88 -6.47 -14.01
N SER A 87 -3.39 -7.60 -14.49
CA SER A 87 -4.69 -8.13 -14.07
C SER A 87 -4.58 -8.86 -12.73
N ILE A 88 -5.73 -9.09 -12.09
CA ILE A 88 -5.79 -9.85 -10.83
C ILE A 88 -5.24 -11.27 -11.02
N GLU A 89 -5.46 -11.89 -12.18
CA GLU A 89 -4.96 -13.23 -12.50
C GLU A 89 -3.43 -13.28 -12.53
N VAL A 90 -2.77 -12.24 -13.04
CA VAL A 90 -1.31 -12.13 -13.04
C VAL A 90 -0.77 -11.99 -11.61
N ALA A 91 -1.44 -11.18 -10.79
CA ALA A 91 -1.08 -11.03 -9.38
C ALA A 91 -1.22 -12.34 -8.61
N LEU A 92 -2.32 -13.08 -8.83
CA LEU A 92 -2.60 -14.36 -8.17
C LEU A 92 -1.70 -15.50 -8.67
N ASP A 93 -1.37 -15.56 -9.96
CA ASP A 93 -0.36 -16.51 -10.48
C ASP A 93 0.98 -16.27 -9.78
N CYS A 94 1.41 -15.03 -9.69
CA CYS A 94 2.64 -14.69 -8.98
C CYS A 94 2.61 -15.11 -7.51
N PHE A 95 1.53 -14.76 -6.79
CA PHE A 95 1.36 -15.09 -5.38
C PHE A 95 1.38 -16.61 -5.11
N SER A 96 0.67 -17.39 -5.93
CA SER A 96 0.56 -18.84 -5.77
C SER A 96 1.76 -19.62 -6.34
N SER A 97 2.62 -18.98 -7.12
CA SER A 97 3.79 -19.62 -7.72
C SER A 97 4.98 -19.75 -6.77
N SER A 98 5.88 -20.68 -7.10
CA SER A 98 7.23 -20.82 -6.51
C SER A 98 8.30 -19.99 -7.23
N LYS A 99 7.91 -19.11 -8.17
CA LYS A 99 8.86 -18.27 -8.92
C LYS A 99 9.51 -17.27 -7.95
N VAL A 100 10.82 -17.05 -8.11
CA VAL A 100 11.53 -16.02 -7.33
C VAL A 100 11.13 -14.61 -7.77
N ASN A 101 10.95 -14.42 -9.09
CA ASN A 101 10.71 -13.13 -9.71
C ASN A 101 9.41 -13.14 -10.52
N CYS A 102 8.64 -12.06 -10.42
CA CYS A 102 7.37 -11.88 -11.13
C CYS A 102 7.34 -10.59 -11.98
N PRO A 103 8.08 -10.52 -13.10
CA PRO A 103 8.24 -9.27 -13.87
C PRO A 103 6.95 -8.73 -14.50
N LYS A 104 5.91 -9.55 -14.64
CA LYS A 104 4.66 -9.19 -15.33
C LYS A 104 3.65 -8.45 -14.48
N THR A 105 3.87 -8.32 -13.17
CA THR A 105 2.93 -7.65 -12.26
C THR A 105 3.03 -6.12 -12.32
N GLY A 106 4.08 -5.58 -12.97
CA GLY A 106 4.40 -4.16 -12.97
C GLY A 106 4.69 -3.58 -11.58
N ILE A 107 4.79 -2.25 -11.55
CA ILE A 107 5.02 -1.42 -10.36
C ILE A 107 4.12 -0.19 -10.44
N ARG A 108 3.39 0.09 -9.35
CA ARG A 108 2.74 1.38 -9.14
C ARG A 108 3.20 2.01 -7.84
N VAL A 109 3.51 3.31 -7.90
CA VAL A 109 3.73 4.17 -6.74
C VAL A 109 2.94 5.45 -6.93
N ASP A 110 1.93 5.66 -6.08
CA ASP A 110 1.16 6.90 -6.00
C ASP A 110 1.55 7.66 -4.72
N ARG A 111 1.69 8.98 -4.82
CA ARG A 111 1.70 9.89 -3.68
C ARG A 111 0.28 10.35 -3.40
N PHE A 112 -0.25 10.01 -2.24
CA PHE A 112 -1.57 10.38 -1.76
C PHE A 112 -1.46 11.52 -0.73
N ASP A 113 -2.28 12.54 -0.90
CA ASP A 113 -2.45 13.62 0.06
C ASP A 113 -3.71 13.37 0.90
N PRO A 114 -3.58 13.05 2.20
CA PRO A 114 -4.72 12.77 3.06
C PRO A 114 -5.58 13.99 3.37
N ALA A 115 -5.05 15.21 3.25
CA ALA A 115 -5.82 16.43 3.53
C ALA A 115 -6.80 16.74 2.39
N THR A 116 -6.39 16.53 1.15
CA THR A 116 -7.21 16.78 -0.04
C THR A 116 -7.89 15.54 -0.59
N LYS A 117 -7.46 14.34 -0.15
CA LYS A 117 -7.86 13.03 -0.69
C LYS A 117 -7.54 12.89 -2.18
N THR A 118 -6.47 13.54 -2.64
CA THR A 118 -6.01 13.44 -4.03
C THR A 118 -4.74 12.60 -4.14
N ARG A 119 -4.49 12.05 -5.32
CA ARG A 119 -3.30 11.25 -5.62
C ARG A 119 -2.56 11.79 -6.84
N ARG A 120 -1.24 11.66 -6.81
CA ARG A 120 -0.34 11.87 -7.96
C ARG A 120 0.49 10.62 -8.17
N THR A 121 0.48 10.09 -9.38
CA THR A 121 1.36 8.98 -9.76
C THR A 121 2.80 9.44 -9.87
N LEU A 122 3.69 8.72 -9.21
CA LEU A 122 5.15 8.91 -9.28
C LEU A 122 5.78 7.86 -10.20
N VAL A 123 5.35 6.61 -10.10
CA VAL A 123 5.85 5.49 -10.90
C VAL A 123 4.68 4.68 -11.41
N SER A 124 4.64 4.40 -12.72
CA SER A 124 3.70 3.46 -13.33
C SER A 124 4.41 2.75 -14.48
N VAL A 125 4.82 1.51 -14.27
CA VAL A 125 5.50 0.69 -15.28
C VAL A 125 4.93 -0.72 -15.28
N ASP A 126 4.65 -1.26 -16.48
CA ASP A 126 4.08 -2.60 -16.62
C ASP A 126 5.13 -3.70 -16.41
N GLY A 127 6.41 -3.36 -16.45
CA GLY A 127 7.53 -4.24 -16.14
C GLY A 127 8.84 -3.47 -15.95
N TYR A 128 9.72 -3.97 -15.08
CA TYR A 128 11.02 -3.35 -14.78
C TYR A 128 12.13 -4.41 -14.68
N GLY A 129 12.64 -4.82 -15.85
CA GLY A 129 13.57 -5.94 -15.92
C GLY A 129 12.95 -7.22 -15.38
N ILE A 130 13.58 -7.84 -14.37
CA ILE A 130 13.01 -8.99 -13.67
C ILE A 130 12.23 -8.63 -12.40
N PHE A 131 12.33 -7.36 -11.96
CA PHE A 131 11.66 -6.90 -10.75
C PHE A 131 10.16 -6.72 -11.03
N GLY A 132 9.37 -7.08 -10.02
CA GLY A 132 7.92 -6.90 -10.00
C GLY A 132 7.41 -7.17 -8.59
N ALA A 133 6.14 -7.49 -8.46
CA ALA A 133 5.43 -7.78 -7.21
C ALA A 133 5.71 -6.73 -6.14
N ALA A 134 5.73 -5.45 -6.54
CA ALA A 134 6.09 -4.35 -5.67
C ALA A 134 5.11 -4.22 -4.52
N THR A 135 5.61 -3.98 -3.30
CA THR A 135 4.74 -3.88 -2.12
C THR A 135 4.78 -2.52 -1.43
N GLY A 136 5.95 -1.91 -1.31
CA GLY A 136 6.18 -0.72 -0.50
C GLY A 136 7.30 0.12 -1.10
N THR A 137 7.23 1.43 -0.83
CA THR A 137 8.24 2.39 -1.27
C THR A 137 8.60 3.32 -0.12
N ILE A 138 9.87 3.65 0.00
CA ILE A 138 10.37 4.75 0.84
C ILE A 138 11.16 5.76 -0.01
N GLU A 139 11.19 7.00 0.45
CA GLU A 139 12.04 8.06 -0.11
C GLU A 139 13.41 8.06 0.59
N VAL A 140 14.48 8.05 -0.20
CA VAL A 140 15.87 8.15 0.28
C VAL A 140 16.57 9.24 -0.52
N GLY A 141 16.68 10.43 0.05
CA GLY A 141 17.25 11.58 -0.66
C GLY A 141 16.43 11.93 -1.90
N LYS A 142 17.02 11.72 -3.09
CA LYS A 142 16.36 11.97 -4.40
C LYS A 142 15.91 10.68 -5.08
N GLU A 143 15.77 9.60 -4.32
CA GLU A 143 15.44 8.27 -4.83
C GLU A 143 14.18 7.70 -4.16
N LEU A 144 13.52 6.82 -4.90
CA LEU A 144 12.49 5.91 -4.44
C LEU A 144 13.09 4.52 -4.35
N TRP A 145 13.04 3.92 -3.16
CA TRP A 145 13.48 2.55 -2.92
C TRP A 145 12.25 1.66 -2.76
N ILE A 146 12.09 0.70 -3.66
CA ILE A 146 10.87 -0.09 -3.83
C ILE A 146 11.20 -1.57 -3.55
N ASN A 147 10.46 -2.18 -2.61
CA ASN A 147 10.60 -3.59 -2.26
C ASN A 147 9.56 -4.46 -2.96
N SER A 148 9.70 -5.79 -2.81
CA SER A 148 8.87 -6.79 -3.48
C SER A 148 8.63 -8.01 -2.58
N PHE A 149 7.50 -8.69 -2.73
CA PHE A 149 7.24 -10.00 -2.11
C PHE A 149 7.71 -11.20 -2.99
N ARG A 150 8.09 -10.93 -4.25
CA ARG A 150 8.61 -11.89 -5.24
C ARG A 150 9.70 -11.23 -6.09
N SER A 151 10.81 -10.87 -5.45
CA SER A 151 12.06 -10.55 -6.12
C SER A 151 13.26 -10.76 -5.20
N ASP A 152 14.42 -11.02 -5.79
CA ASP A 152 15.73 -11.10 -5.12
C ASP A 152 16.47 -9.75 -5.11
N ARG A 153 15.76 -8.64 -5.38
CA ARG A 153 16.33 -7.30 -5.59
C ARG A 153 15.42 -6.21 -5.01
N ILE A 154 16.00 -5.02 -4.86
CA ILE A 154 15.30 -3.75 -4.56
C ILE A 154 15.40 -2.88 -5.81
N ALA A 155 14.28 -2.26 -6.23
CA ALA A 155 14.32 -1.27 -7.30
C ALA A 155 14.63 0.12 -6.73
N ILE A 156 15.53 0.85 -7.39
CA ILE A 156 15.89 2.22 -7.04
C ILE A 156 15.59 3.09 -8.26
N LEU A 157 14.70 4.06 -8.10
CA LEU A 157 14.28 4.99 -9.14
C LEU A 157 14.53 6.42 -8.69
N ALA A 158 14.83 7.33 -9.61
CA ALA A 158 14.88 8.75 -9.28
C ALA A 158 13.48 9.25 -8.87
N LEU A 159 13.42 10.10 -7.85
CA LEU A 159 12.20 10.79 -7.46
C LEU A 159 11.86 11.85 -8.53
N PRO A 160 10.67 11.79 -9.17
CA PRO A 160 10.29 12.66 -10.28
C PRO A 160 9.70 14.02 -9.86
#